data_AF-A0A8T4Z6Y8-F1
#
_entry.id   AF-A0A8T4Z6Y8-F1
#
_cell.length_a   1.000
_cell.length_b   1.000
_cell.length_c   1.000
_cell.angle_alpha   90.00
_cell.angle_beta   90.00
_cell.angle_gamma   90.00
#
_symmetry.space_group_name_H-M   'P 1'
#
loop_
_entity.id
_entity.type
_entity.pdbx_description
1 polymer ?
#
loop_
_entity_poly.entity_id
_entity_poly.type
_entity_poly.pdbx_seq_one_letter_code
_entity_poly.pdbx_strand_id
1 'polypeptide(L)'
;MNFERRQAYIHYKGFEWYPKHLYEKYAPLVGSVIVQQIINKSNEAWRSFLKLKQLEKQGKLPSHITKVSMPRYWKKNGRRELRIIIRNDCYRVDDGCIHLPKGLRIRYKGELKWHGKRGRLEIVYDVDEVWRGFMTVEVEQPPLRRGNKPST
;
A
#
# COMPACT_ATOMS: atom_id res chain seq x y z
N MET A 1 -13.38 -2.83 7.11
CA MET A 1 -12.04 -2.80 7.75
C MET A 1 -11.61 -1.41 8.20
N ASN A 2 -11.06 -0.52 7.35
CA ASN A 2 -10.50 0.74 7.87
C ASN A 2 -11.54 1.63 8.58
N PHE A 3 -12.79 1.59 8.12
CA PHE A 3 -13.91 2.23 8.79
C PHE A 3 -14.08 1.69 10.23
N GLU A 4 -14.23 0.38 10.40
CA GLU A 4 -14.41 -0.26 11.72
C GLU A 4 -13.24 0.04 12.65
N ARG A 5 -11.99 0.00 12.15
CA ARG A 5 -10.82 0.32 12.97
C ARG A 5 -10.78 1.77 13.44
N ARG A 6 -11.16 2.72 12.56
CA ARG A 6 -11.27 4.13 12.93
C ARG A 6 -12.35 4.34 13.98
N GLN A 7 -13.52 3.73 13.79
CA GLN A 7 -14.61 3.79 14.78
C GLN A 7 -14.17 3.21 16.12
N ALA A 8 -13.54 2.03 16.12
CA ALA A 8 -13.00 1.41 17.33
C ALA A 8 -11.99 2.34 18.03
N TYR A 9 -11.02 2.88 17.30
CA TYR A 9 -10.02 3.79 17.86
C TYR A 9 -10.63 5.08 18.43
N ILE A 10 -11.58 5.71 17.73
CA ILE A 10 -12.27 6.93 18.17
C ILE A 10 -13.07 6.67 19.45
N HIS A 11 -13.70 5.50 19.56
CA HIS A 11 -14.50 5.11 20.73
C HIS A 11 -13.71 4.32 21.78
N TYR A 12 -12.37 4.35 21.73
CA TYR A 12 -11.48 3.66 22.68
C TYR A 12 -11.75 2.16 22.82
N LYS A 13 -12.23 1.52 21.75
CA LYS A 13 -12.43 0.06 21.65
C LYS A 13 -11.25 -0.60 20.94
N GLY A 14 -11.01 -1.86 21.27
CA GLY A 14 -10.10 -2.72 20.50
C GLY A 14 -10.68 -3.06 19.12
N PHE A 15 -9.81 -3.46 18.20
CA PHE A 15 -10.20 -4.01 16.91
C PHE A 15 -9.35 -5.23 16.56
N GLU A 16 -9.90 -6.11 15.73
CA GLU A 16 -9.18 -7.28 15.25
C GLU A 16 -8.18 -6.93 14.13
N TRP A 17 -6.96 -7.47 14.26
CA TRP A 17 -5.94 -7.38 13.22
C TRP A 17 -6.28 -8.23 11.99
N TYR A 18 -7.07 -9.29 12.19
CA TYR A 18 -7.57 -10.16 11.15
C TYR A 18 -9.11 -10.23 11.22
N PRO A 19 -9.83 -9.37 10.49
CA PRO A 19 -11.29 -9.35 10.54
C PRO A 19 -11.88 -10.53 9.75
N LYS A 20 -12.14 -11.65 10.45
CA LYS A 20 -12.59 -12.92 9.85
C LYS A 20 -13.86 -12.75 9.02
N HIS A 21 -14.82 -11.95 9.50
CA HIS A 21 -16.08 -11.66 8.81
C HIS A 21 -15.88 -10.98 7.46
N LEU A 22 -14.90 -10.09 7.33
CA LEU A 22 -14.58 -9.47 6.04
C LEU A 22 -13.83 -10.43 5.13
N TYR A 23 -12.96 -11.25 5.69
CA TYR A 23 -12.27 -12.27 4.92
C TYR A 23 -13.28 -13.23 4.27
N GLU A 24 -14.18 -13.80 5.06
CA GLU A 24 -15.23 -14.72 4.59
C GLU A 24 -16.16 -14.07 3.56
N LYS A 25 -16.49 -12.79 3.76
CA LYS A 25 -17.34 -12.05 2.83
C LYS A 25 -16.69 -11.80 1.47
N TYR A 26 -15.39 -11.46 1.43
CA TYR A 26 -14.75 -10.98 0.20
C TYR A 26 -13.84 -12.02 -0.46
N ALA A 27 -13.32 -13.01 0.26
CA ALA A 27 -12.43 -14.02 -0.31
C ALA A 27 -13.08 -14.80 -1.47
N PRO A 28 -14.38 -15.17 -1.43
CA PRO A 28 -15.04 -15.80 -2.57
C PRO A 28 -15.17 -14.88 -3.81
N LEU A 29 -15.21 -13.56 -3.62
CA LEU A 29 -15.44 -12.59 -4.69
C LEU A 29 -14.15 -12.20 -5.42
N VAL A 30 -13.08 -11.93 -4.66
CA VAL A 30 -11.83 -11.38 -5.20
C VAL A 30 -10.63 -12.30 -4.99
N GLY A 31 -10.81 -13.44 -4.32
CA GLY A 31 -9.76 -14.39 -4.00
C GLY A 31 -9.11 -14.13 -2.64
N SER A 32 -8.85 -15.21 -1.90
CA SER A 32 -8.25 -15.21 -0.56
C SER A 32 -6.93 -14.41 -0.49
N VAL A 33 -6.06 -14.59 -1.48
CA VAL A 33 -4.75 -13.95 -1.54
C VAL A 33 -4.88 -12.42 -1.60
N ILE A 34 -5.79 -11.90 -2.43
CA ILE A 34 -6.00 -10.45 -2.56
C ILE A 34 -6.56 -9.87 -1.25
N VAL A 35 -7.54 -10.54 -0.65
CA VAL A 35 -8.12 -10.09 0.63
C VAL A 35 -7.08 -10.07 1.74
N GLN A 36 -6.24 -11.10 1.83
CA GLN A 36 -5.16 -11.15 2.80
C GLN A 36 -4.16 -10.00 2.60
N GLN A 37 -3.81 -9.66 1.35
CA GLN A 37 -2.92 -8.53 1.07
C GLN A 37 -3.53 -7.18 1.43
N ILE A 38 -4.84 -6.99 1.24
CA ILE A 38 -5.56 -5.79 1.69
C ILE A 38 -5.52 -5.68 3.23
N ILE A 39 -5.76 -6.79 3.94
CA ILE A 39 -5.65 -6.86 5.40
C ILE A 39 -4.24 -6.48 5.84
N ASN A 40 -3.21 -7.06 5.23
CA ASN A 40 -1.81 -6.78 5.55
C ASN A 40 -1.45 -5.30 5.32
N LYS A 41 -1.85 -4.71 4.19
CA LYS A 41 -1.64 -3.29 3.90
C LYS A 41 -2.28 -2.38 4.95
N SER A 42 -3.50 -2.71 5.38
CA SER A 42 -4.17 -2.00 6.46
C SER A 42 -3.44 -2.18 7.80
N ASN A 43 -2.97 -3.40 8.10
CA ASN A 43 -2.21 -3.70 9.30
C ASN A 43 -0.91 -2.88 9.38
N GLU A 44 -0.17 -2.78 8.28
CA GLU A 44 1.03 -1.94 8.18
C GLU A 44 0.74 -0.48 8.51
N ALA A 45 -0.31 0.10 7.90
CA ALA A 45 -0.68 1.50 8.15
C ALA A 45 -1.07 1.74 9.61
N TRP A 46 -1.84 0.83 10.21
CA TRP A 46 -2.26 0.94 11.60
C TRP A 46 -1.10 0.71 12.59
N ARG A 47 -0.21 -0.26 12.33
CA ARG A 47 1.01 -0.45 13.14
C ARG A 47 1.90 0.78 13.12
N SER A 48 2.13 1.35 11.92
CA SER A 48 2.91 2.59 11.78
C SER A 48 2.27 3.74 12.57
N PHE A 49 0.96 3.91 12.47
CA PHE A 49 0.24 4.95 13.22
C PHE A 49 0.37 4.77 14.74
N LEU A 50 0.12 3.56 15.25
CA LEU A 50 0.22 3.28 16.68
C LEU A 50 1.65 3.46 17.20
N LYS A 51 2.67 3.09 16.40
CA LYS A 51 4.07 3.33 16.74
C LYS A 51 4.39 4.81 16.84
N LEU A 52 3.92 5.62 15.88
CA LEU A 52 4.08 7.08 15.93
C LEU A 52 3.35 7.68 17.14
N LYS A 53 2.17 7.19 17.51
CA LYS A 53 1.47 7.61 18.73
C LYS A 53 2.24 7.26 20.01
N GLN A 54 2.93 6.12 20.04
CA GLN A 54 3.81 5.78 21.15
C GLN A 54 4.99 6.75 21.25
N LEU A 55 5.63 7.10 20.11
CA LEU A 55 6.75 8.05 20.07
C LEU A 55 6.32 9.48 20.45
N GLU A 56 5.14 9.91 19.99
CA GLU A 56 4.52 11.20 20.36
C GLU A 56 4.35 11.30 21.88
N LYS A 57 3.81 10.26 22.53
CA LYS A 57 3.69 10.21 24.00
C LYS A 57 5.04 10.24 24.74
N GLN A 58 6.10 9.77 24.11
CA GLN A 58 7.45 9.74 24.68
C GLN A 58 8.27 11.01 24.37
N GLY A 59 7.72 11.97 23.61
CA GLY A 59 8.48 13.14 23.13
C GLY A 59 9.59 12.79 22.13
N LYS A 60 9.55 11.59 21.54
CA LYS A 60 10.56 11.07 20.59
C LYS A 60 10.05 11.09 19.15
N LEU A 61 9.11 11.97 18.85
CA LEU A 61 8.58 12.08 17.49
C LEU A 61 9.66 12.72 16.59
N PRO A 62 9.90 12.19 15.37
CA PRO A 62 10.82 12.82 14.44
C PRO A 62 10.43 14.28 14.18
N SER A 63 11.42 15.18 14.15
CA SER A 63 11.22 16.63 14.03
C SER A 63 10.42 17.06 12.79
N HIS A 64 10.49 16.28 11.71
CA HIS A 64 9.74 16.54 10.47
C HIS A 64 8.25 16.14 10.57
N ILE A 65 7.81 15.49 11.64
CA ILE A 65 6.41 15.08 11.84
C ILE A 65 5.78 16.01 12.86
N THR A 66 4.91 16.91 12.39
CA THR A 66 4.20 17.86 13.25
C THR A 66 2.91 17.30 13.85
N LYS A 67 2.28 16.32 13.20
CA LYS A 67 1.00 15.73 13.66
C LYS A 67 0.84 14.28 13.24
N VAL A 68 0.62 13.40 14.20
CA VAL A 68 0.30 11.99 13.94
C VAL A 68 -1.19 11.82 13.66
N SER A 69 -1.53 11.51 12.40
CA SER A 69 -2.92 11.33 11.94
C SER A 69 -3.28 9.86 11.75
N MET A 70 -4.54 9.50 12.05
CA MET A 70 -5.08 8.15 11.76
C MET A 70 -4.99 7.80 10.27
N PRO A 71 -4.82 6.51 9.92
CA PRO A 71 -4.90 6.04 8.53
C PRO A 71 -6.17 6.52 7.83
N ARG A 72 -6.00 7.24 6.73
CA ARG A 72 -7.11 7.79 5.94
C ARG A 72 -7.70 6.72 5.01
N TYR A 73 -8.91 6.97 4.52
CA TYR A 73 -9.47 6.18 3.43
C TYR A 73 -8.71 6.48 2.13
N TRP A 74 -8.62 5.49 1.24
CA TRP A 74 -8.13 5.70 -0.13
C TRP A 74 -9.16 6.50 -0.92
N LYS A 75 -9.04 7.82 -0.81
CA LYS A 75 -9.88 8.79 -1.49
C LYS A 75 -9.00 9.91 -2.04
N LYS A 76 -9.30 10.32 -3.27
CA LYS A 76 -8.69 11.48 -3.95
C LYS A 76 -9.83 12.29 -4.58
N ASN A 77 -9.85 13.60 -4.36
CA ASN A 77 -10.90 14.50 -4.85
C ASN A 77 -12.34 14.03 -4.50
N GLY A 78 -12.54 13.54 -3.27
CA GLY A 78 -13.84 13.05 -2.79
C GLY A 78 -14.25 11.66 -3.28
N ARG A 79 -13.63 11.13 -4.35
CA ARG A 79 -13.91 9.81 -4.92
C ARG A 79 -13.04 8.72 -4.30
N ARG A 80 -13.57 7.50 -4.22
CA ARG A 80 -12.79 6.31 -3.81
C ARG A 80 -11.80 5.97 -4.91
N GLU A 81 -10.57 5.67 -4.52
CA GLU A 81 -9.52 5.26 -5.44
C GLU A 81 -9.62 3.74 -5.69
N LEU A 82 -9.66 3.32 -6.96
CA LEU A 82 -9.62 1.90 -7.30
C LEU A 82 -8.17 1.42 -7.18
N ARG A 83 -7.98 0.33 -6.43
CA ARG A 83 -6.65 -0.23 -6.17
C ARG A 83 -6.69 -1.75 -6.18
N ILE A 84 -5.73 -2.34 -6.87
CA ILE A 84 -5.47 -3.78 -6.89
C ILE A 84 -4.15 -4.02 -6.16
N ILE A 85 -4.14 -4.94 -5.21
CA ILE A 85 -2.95 -5.27 -4.41
C ILE A 85 -2.59 -6.72 -4.66
N ILE A 86 -1.36 -6.96 -5.13
CA ILE A 86 -0.90 -8.25 -5.63
C ILE A 86 0.38 -8.65 -4.90
N ARG A 87 0.39 -9.87 -4.36
CA ARG A 87 1.53 -10.45 -3.66
C ARG A 87 2.69 -10.70 -4.63
N ASN A 88 3.93 -10.63 -4.14
CA ASN A 88 5.15 -10.73 -4.94
C ASN A 88 5.30 -12.01 -5.77
N ASP A 89 4.78 -13.13 -5.29
CA ASP A 89 4.79 -14.43 -5.96
C ASP A 89 3.61 -14.63 -6.93
N CYS A 90 2.65 -13.70 -6.94
CA CYS A 90 1.43 -13.76 -7.73
C CYS A 90 1.51 -12.91 -9.00
N TYR A 91 2.66 -12.31 -9.31
CA TYR A 91 2.89 -11.65 -10.59
C TYR A 91 4.32 -11.84 -11.07
N ARG A 92 4.53 -11.62 -12.37
CA ARG A 92 5.84 -11.50 -12.99
C ARG A 92 5.88 -10.26 -13.84
N VAL A 93 7.05 -9.63 -13.94
CA VAL A 93 7.30 -8.54 -14.86
C VAL A 93 8.41 -8.97 -15.79
N ASP A 94 8.10 -9.02 -17.07
CA ASP A 94 9.02 -9.44 -18.12
C ASP A 94 8.62 -8.77 -19.44
N ASP A 95 9.60 -8.45 -20.28
CA ASP A 95 9.39 -7.91 -21.64
C ASP A 95 8.30 -6.82 -21.76
N GLY A 96 8.39 -5.77 -20.93
CA GLY A 96 7.42 -4.66 -20.93
C GLY A 96 5.99 -5.06 -20.49
N CYS A 97 5.80 -6.27 -19.97
CA CYS A 97 4.53 -6.83 -19.55
C CYS A 97 4.50 -7.18 -18.05
N ILE A 98 3.32 -7.01 -17.45
CA ILE A 98 2.97 -7.54 -16.14
C ILE A 98 2.06 -8.74 -16.37
N HIS A 99 2.50 -9.90 -15.90
CA HIS A 99 1.75 -11.15 -15.89
C HIS A 99 1.08 -11.31 -14.53
N LEU A 100 -0.24 -11.39 -14.53
CA LEU A 100 -1.08 -11.53 -13.35
C LEU A 100 -1.74 -12.91 -13.32
N PRO A 101 -2.37 -13.30 -12.19
CA PRO A 101 -3.09 -14.56 -12.11
C PRO A 101 -4.17 -14.68 -13.18
N LYS A 102 -4.58 -15.91 -13.49
CA LYS A 102 -5.60 -16.21 -14.52
C LYS A 102 -5.21 -15.80 -15.95
N GLY A 103 -3.91 -15.74 -16.25
CA GLY A 103 -3.40 -15.49 -17.60
C GLY A 103 -3.51 -14.05 -18.08
N LEU A 104 -3.85 -13.11 -17.18
CA LEU A 104 -3.98 -11.70 -17.53
C LEU A 104 -2.59 -11.09 -17.79
N ARG A 105 -2.38 -10.58 -19.00
CA ARG A 105 -1.14 -9.91 -19.42
C ARG A 105 -1.41 -8.44 -19.72
N ILE A 106 -0.69 -7.56 -19.04
CA ILE A 106 -0.86 -6.10 -19.16
C ILE A 106 0.45 -5.48 -19.63
N ARG A 107 0.44 -4.78 -20.77
CA ARG A 107 1.59 -3.96 -21.19
C ARG A 107 1.67 -2.71 -20.34
N TYR A 108 2.86 -2.36 -19.85
CA TYR A 108 3.11 -1.10 -19.16
C TYR A 108 4.00 -0.19 -20.01
N LYS A 109 3.90 1.13 -19.77
CA LYS A 109 4.76 2.13 -20.40
C LYS A 109 5.78 2.65 -19.39
N GLY A 110 7.03 2.75 -19.81
CA GLY A 110 8.15 3.28 -19.02
C GLY A 110 9.18 2.21 -18.64
N GLU A 111 10.23 2.64 -17.96
CA GLU A 111 11.34 1.79 -17.53
C GLU A 111 11.31 1.58 -16.01
N LEU A 112 11.69 0.38 -15.57
CA LEU A 112 11.82 0.08 -14.16
C LEU A 112 13.05 0.79 -13.60
N LYS A 113 12.84 1.69 -12.63
CA LYS A 113 13.94 2.41 -11.97
C LYS A 113 14.83 1.52 -11.10
N TRP A 114 14.31 0.37 -10.66
CA TRP A 114 14.91 -0.49 -9.65
C TRP A 114 14.94 -1.94 -10.12
N HIS A 115 16.10 -2.59 -10.02
CA HIS A 115 16.29 -4.00 -10.29
C HIS A 115 16.72 -4.69 -8.99
N GLY A 116 16.00 -5.73 -8.59
CA GLY A 116 16.21 -6.42 -7.32
C GLY A 116 15.06 -7.37 -6.98
N LYS A 117 15.00 -7.83 -5.74
CA LYS A 117 13.96 -8.75 -5.29
C LYS A 117 12.62 -8.01 -5.22
N ARG A 118 11.70 -8.43 -6.07
CA ARG A 118 10.39 -7.79 -6.21
C ARG A 118 9.49 -8.12 -5.01
N GLY A 119 8.85 -7.11 -4.48
CA GLY A 119 7.88 -7.20 -3.39
C GLY A 119 6.45 -7.02 -3.90
N ARG A 120 5.61 -6.35 -3.12
CA ARG A 120 4.18 -6.17 -3.44
C ARG A 120 4.01 -5.22 -4.63
N LEU A 121 3.08 -5.57 -5.53
CA LEU A 121 2.63 -4.72 -6.62
C LEU A 121 1.27 -4.10 -6.26
N GLU A 122 1.16 -2.79 -6.43
CA GLU A 122 -0.06 -2.02 -6.23
C GLU A 122 -0.41 -1.33 -7.55
N ILE A 123 -1.55 -1.68 -8.15
CA ILE A 123 -2.05 -1.02 -9.37
C ILE A 123 -3.18 -0.10 -8.96
N VAL A 124 -3.04 1.19 -9.21
CA VAL A 124 -3.94 2.25 -8.76
C VAL A 124 -4.53 2.95 -9.97
N TYR A 125 -5.85 3.09 -10.02
CA TYR A 125 -6.51 3.96 -10.99
C TYR A 125 -6.50 5.39 -10.47
N ASP A 126 -5.83 6.28 -11.18
CA ASP A 126 -5.67 7.67 -10.77
C ASP A 126 -6.72 8.59 -11.43
N VAL A 127 -6.80 9.82 -10.93
CA VAL A 127 -7.75 10.87 -11.37
C VAL A 127 -7.55 11.31 -12.81
N ASP A 128 -6.35 11.11 -13.36
CA ASP A 128 -6.06 11.38 -14.77
C ASP A 128 -6.59 10.27 -15.71
N GLU A 129 -7.41 9.36 -15.19
CA GLU A 129 -7.97 8.20 -15.89
C GLU A 129 -6.90 7.21 -16.38
N VAL A 130 -5.74 7.20 -15.71
CA VAL A 130 -4.61 6.32 -16.01
C VAL A 130 -4.36 5.34 -14.87
N TRP A 131 -4.10 4.09 -15.22
CA TRP A 131 -3.61 3.08 -14.27
C TRP A 131 -2.10 3.25 -14.03
N ARG A 132 -1.70 3.33 -12.75
CA ARG A 132 -0.30 3.44 -12.32
C ARG A 132 0.08 2.22 -11.47
N GLY A 133 1.22 1.61 -11.77
CA GLY A 133 1.78 0.49 -11.02
C GLY A 133 2.89 0.94 -10.07
N PHE A 134 2.80 0.55 -8.80
CA PHE A 134 3.82 0.77 -7.78
C PHE A 134 4.32 -0.57 -7.27
N MET A 135 5.62 -0.79 -7.38
CA MET A 135 6.26 -2.03 -6.94
C MET A 135 7.34 -1.70 -5.91
N THR A 136 7.30 -2.37 -4.76
CA THR A 136 8.43 -2.33 -3.82
C THR A 136 9.53 -3.25 -4.34
N VAL A 137 10.77 -2.79 -4.34
CA VAL A 137 11.94 -3.58 -4.74
C VAL A 137 12.97 -3.51 -3.63
N GLU A 138 13.40 -4.68 -3.16
CA GLU A 138 14.52 -4.81 -2.23
C GLU A 138 15.81 -4.84 -3.06
N VAL A 139 16.71 -3.90 -2.75
CA VAL A 139 18.00 -3.69 -3.42
C VAL A 139 19.11 -3.73 -2.37
N GLU A 140 20.25 -4.33 -2.70
CA GLU A 140 21.38 -4.45 -1.76
C GLU A 140 21.97 -3.09 -1.39
N GLN A 141 22.01 -2.16 -2.35
CA GLN A 141 22.40 -0.78 -2.12
C GLN A 141 21.40 0.15 -2.80
N PRO A 142 20.65 0.97 -2.05
CA PRO A 142 19.89 2.05 -2.67
C PRO A 142 20.89 3.07 -3.22
N PRO A 143 20.90 3.37 -4.53
CA PRO A 143 21.81 4.36 -5.07
C PRO A 143 21.50 5.73 -4.48
N LEU A 144 22.55 6.54 -4.44
CA LEU A 144 22.51 7.90 -3.91
C LEU A 144 21.31 8.65 -4.52
N ARG A 145 20.48 9.25 -3.66
CA ARG A 145 19.45 10.19 -4.11
C ARG A 145 20.16 11.34 -4.82
N ARG A 146 20.26 11.27 -6.15
CA ARG A 146 20.73 12.39 -6.98
C ARG A 146 19.62 13.45 -6.98
N GLY A 147 19.63 14.30 -5.96
CA GLY A 147 18.88 15.54 -6.00
C GLY A 147 19.52 16.41 -7.07
N ASN A 148 18.92 16.49 -8.25
CA ASN A 148 19.24 17.55 -9.20
C ASN A 148 18.87 18.87 -8.53
N LYS A 149 19.84 19.56 -7.94
CA LYS A 149 19.76 21.02 -7.78
C LYS A 149 19.86 21.60 -9.19
N PRO A 150 18.93 22.46 -9.63
CA PRO A 150 19.14 23.23 -10.85
C PRO A 150 20.40 24.08 -10.64
N SER A 151 21.41 23.87 -11.48
CA SER A 151 22.57 24.75 -11.57
C SER A 151 22.09 26.12 -12.01
N THR A 152 22.37 27.12 -11.18
CA THR A 152 22.19 28.55 -11.46
C THR A 152 23.19 29.01 -12.50
#